data_AF-A0A550D0J8-F1
#
_entry.id   AF-A0A550D0J8-F1
#
_cell.length_a   1.000
_cell.length_b   1.000
_cell.length_c   1.000
_cell.angle_alpha   90.00
_cell.angle_beta   90.00
_cell.angle_gamma   90.00
#
_symmetry.space_group_name_H-M   'P 1'
#
loop_
_entity.id
_entity.type
_entity.pdbx_description
1 polymer ?
#
loop_
_entity_poly.entity_id
_entity_poly.type
_entity_poly.pdbx_seq_one_letter_code
_entity_poly.pdbx_strand_id
1 'polypeptide(L)'
;MARHAALAAALLPALAVAAIDSQWLQSSYSGGENPPGWQEGDALNQTVYLTGGGDDIAGATQLEHCPTIFIGSAAVDGGSDEGWQALPNVTGFDLQRLPLKGYGDAVLPYYVERGKDASNIKRVVFAQPGKPRDACLIRNSLICAAANDTNPVNMDEILLAAPVWLNDYDAKAGAAGPNDVYFKSSRWFEGGMSVGPNDTDISSVTAMDLLVSHFLDTSAYPAVTQLVTAGHSMGAQFAQRYALMRDAQDGDDMMRYWVGNPGSFAWLTDTRPKAINDSCADSYNSWPYGGQTTHALHPFPTTYKKEFNRKWDDVVKRYRARYMRHAQGLADNGAGDTHCEAQSQGATHLERGQGFDSMLQGMDGGMPGRTKFDYLPDVSHQDYPMMAAVISQYR
;
A
#
# COMPACT_ATOMS: atom_id res chain seq x y z
N MET A 1 0.73 40.78 -46.18
CA MET A 1 0.45 40.35 -44.80
C MET A 1 0.95 38.92 -44.64
N ALA A 2 1.74 38.67 -43.59
CA ALA A 2 2.17 37.37 -43.01
C ALA A 2 3.69 37.34 -42.77
N ARG A 3 4.11 37.89 -41.63
CA ARG A 3 5.43 37.62 -41.04
C ARG A 3 5.36 36.25 -40.37
N HIS A 4 6.19 35.31 -40.79
CA HIS A 4 6.41 34.06 -40.07
C HIS A 4 7.28 34.38 -38.85
N ALA A 5 6.70 34.31 -37.66
CA ALA A 5 7.43 34.33 -36.40
C ALA A 5 7.81 32.88 -36.07
N ALA A 6 9.11 32.59 -36.09
CA ALA A 6 9.63 31.34 -35.54
C ALA A 6 9.51 31.39 -34.01
N LEU A 7 8.66 30.53 -33.43
CA LEU A 7 8.67 30.27 -32.00
C LEU A 7 9.96 29.49 -31.68
N ALA A 8 10.90 30.16 -31.02
CA ALA A 8 11.97 29.47 -30.32
C ALA A 8 11.35 28.72 -29.13
N ALA A 9 11.39 27.39 -29.17
CA ALA A 9 11.06 26.56 -28.03
C ALA A 9 12.10 26.84 -26.93
N ALA A 10 11.69 27.56 -25.89
CA ALA A 10 12.48 27.70 -24.68
C ALA A 10 12.56 26.31 -24.03
N LEU A 11 13.73 25.68 -24.11
CA LEU A 11 14.09 24.55 -23.25
C LEU A 11 14.04 25.06 -21.81
N LEU A 12 13.01 24.64 -21.07
CA LEU A 12 12.99 24.77 -19.62
C LEU A 12 14.24 24.07 -19.06
N PRO A 13 14.98 24.68 -18.11
CA PRO A 13 16.10 24.00 -17.50
C PRO A 13 15.55 22.77 -16.77
N ALA A 14 16.17 21.61 -16.99
CA ALA A 14 15.96 20.45 -16.13
C ALA A 14 16.18 20.92 -14.70
N LEU A 15 15.13 20.89 -13.88
CA LEU A 15 15.26 21.07 -12.44
C LEU A 15 16.29 20.04 -11.99
N ALA A 16 17.47 20.52 -11.60
CA ALA A 16 18.46 19.69 -10.95
C ALA A 16 17.83 19.24 -9.63
N VAL A 17 17.27 18.03 -9.63
CA VAL A 17 16.92 17.35 -8.39
C VAL A 17 18.22 17.27 -7.61
N ALA A 18 18.21 17.76 -6.37
CA ALA A 18 19.40 17.74 -5.53
C ALA A 18 19.93 16.30 -5.46
N ALA A 19 21.24 16.13 -5.62
CA ALA A 19 21.89 14.86 -5.36
C ALA A 19 21.50 14.42 -3.94
N ILE A 20 21.18 13.14 -3.77
CA ILE A 20 20.82 12.59 -2.46
C ILE A 20 21.94 12.90 -1.45
N ASP A 21 21.56 13.25 -0.23
CA ASP A 21 22.53 13.50 0.83
C ASP A 21 23.39 12.24 1.07
N SER A 22 24.70 12.43 1.20
CA SER A 22 25.68 11.39 1.51
C SER A 22 25.32 10.52 2.71
N GLN A 23 24.56 11.03 3.69
CA GLN A 23 24.08 10.24 4.83
C GLN A 23 23.17 9.07 4.44
N TRP A 24 22.63 9.06 3.22
CA TRP A 24 21.81 7.95 2.73
C TRP A 24 22.62 6.94 1.91
N LEU A 25 23.89 7.22 1.59
CA LEU A 25 24.72 6.37 0.76
C LEU A 25 25.43 5.30 1.58
N GLN A 26 25.55 4.09 1.03
CA GLN A 26 26.29 2.98 1.67
C GLN A 26 27.75 3.35 1.96
N SER A 27 28.36 4.18 1.12
CA SER A 27 29.75 4.63 1.27
C SER A 27 30.04 5.38 2.56
N SER A 28 29.00 5.79 3.29
CA SER A 28 29.10 6.52 4.56
C SER A 28 29.10 5.61 5.79
N TYR A 29 28.99 4.29 5.61
CA TYR A 29 28.77 3.32 6.69
C TYR A 29 29.62 2.06 6.53
N SER A 30 29.78 1.34 7.63
CA SER A 30 30.40 0.01 7.71
C SER A 30 29.40 -1.12 8.01
N GLY A 31 28.15 -0.78 8.35
CA GLY A 31 27.07 -1.72 8.68
C GLY A 31 26.82 -1.83 10.18
N GLY A 32 25.54 -1.91 10.58
CA GLY A 32 25.10 -2.04 11.96
C GLY A 32 24.96 -0.71 12.73
N GLU A 33 25.32 0.42 12.13
CA GLU A 33 25.18 1.73 12.78
C GLU A 33 23.72 2.20 12.85
N ASN A 34 23.48 3.21 13.68
CA ASN A 34 22.21 3.93 13.70
C ASN A 34 22.05 4.72 12.39
N PRO A 35 20.92 4.56 11.69
CA PRO A 35 20.66 5.26 10.44
C PRO A 35 20.26 6.73 10.70
N PRO A 36 20.18 7.57 9.65
CA PRO A 36 19.59 8.90 9.75
C PRO A 36 18.19 8.86 10.38
N GLY A 37 17.92 9.81 11.28
CA GLY A 37 16.63 9.93 11.98
C GLY A 37 16.44 9.00 13.19
N TRP A 38 17.42 8.15 13.52
CA TRP A 38 17.41 7.33 14.73
C TRP A 38 17.41 8.19 16.00
N GLN A 39 16.67 7.75 17.01
CA GLN A 39 16.61 8.37 18.32
C GLN A 39 16.64 7.34 19.46
N GLU A 40 17.05 7.78 20.64
CA GLU A 40 16.96 6.96 21.84
C GLU A 40 15.50 6.55 22.10
N GLY A 41 15.27 5.26 22.29
CA GLY A 41 13.93 4.69 22.45
C GLY A 41 13.32 4.12 21.17
N ASP A 42 13.95 4.30 20.00
CA ASP A 42 13.58 3.55 18.79
C ASP A 42 13.70 2.04 19.04
N ALA A 43 12.79 1.26 18.44
CA ALA A 43 12.81 -0.19 18.55
C ALA A 43 14.12 -0.76 17.95
N LEU A 44 14.57 -1.88 18.52
CA LEU A 44 15.80 -2.57 18.10
C LEU A 44 15.73 -3.02 16.63
N ASN A 45 16.89 -3.39 16.07
CA ASN A 45 17.09 -3.90 14.71
C ASN A 45 16.83 -2.92 13.55
N GLN A 46 16.58 -1.64 13.84
CA GLN A 46 16.49 -0.58 12.84
C GLN A 46 17.86 0.04 12.54
N THR A 47 18.84 -0.80 12.26
CA THR A 47 20.23 -0.39 11.94
C THR A 47 20.45 -0.31 10.43
N VAL A 48 21.62 0.19 10.04
CA VAL A 48 22.08 0.21 8.65
C VAL A 48 22.51 -1.18 8.19
N TYR A 49 21.91 -1.67 7.11
CA TYR A 49 22.35 -2.83 6.35
C TYR A 49 22.89 -2.38 4.99
N LEU A 50 23.99 -3.01 4.58
CA LEU A 50 24.66 -2.77 3.31
C LEU A 50 24.44 -3.94 2.36
N THR A 51 24.67 -3.74 1.07
CA THR A 51 24.66 -4.81 0.07
C THR A 51 25.64 -5.92 0.48
N GLY A 52 25.16 -7.16 0.56
CA GLY A 52 25.93 -8.30 1.04
C GLY A 52 26.13 -8.37 2.57
N GLY A 53 25.53 -7.45 3.33
CA GLY A 53 25.60 -7.39 4.80
C GLY A 53 24.67 -8.35 5.54
N GLY A 54 23.92 -9.19 4.81
CA GLY A 54 22.93 -10.12 5.36
C GLY A 54 21.52 -9.52 5.45
N ASP A 55 20.66 -10.21 6.19
CA ASP A 55 19.23 -9.98 6.23
C ASP A 55 18.84 -9.28 7.54
N ASP A 56 17.81 -8.45 7.48
CA ASP A 56 17.15 -7.95 8.68
C ASP A 56 16.26 -9.01 9.34
N ILE A 57 15.60 -8.63 10.44
CA ILE A 57 14.71 -9.54 11.17
C ILE A 57 13.47 -10.00 10.39
N ALA A 58 13.12 -9.31 9.29
CA ALA A 58 12.04 -9.69 8.39
C ALA A 58 12.54 -10.54 7.21
N GLY A 59 13.85 -10.82 7.14
CA GLY A 59 14.46 -11.55 6.02
C GLY A 59 14.66 -10.67 4.77
N ALA A 60 14.61 -9.34 4.91
CA ALA A 60 14.86 -8.39 3.84
C ALA A 60 16.34 -7.98 3.79
N THR A 61 16.87 -7.81 2.57
CA THR A 61 18.26 -7.43 2.34
C THR A 61 18.36 -6.15 1.53
N GLN A 62 19.52 -5.49 1.58
CA GLN A 62 19.83 -4.43 0.64
C GLN A 62 20.05 -5.01 -0.77
N LEU A 63 19.44 -4.36 -1.76
CA LEU A 63 19.48 -4.68 -3.18
C LEU A 63 20.81 -4.27 -3.81
N GLU A 64 21.32 -5.08 -4.71
CA GLU A 64 22.61 -4.83 -5.38
C GLU A 64 22.62 -3.55 -6.23
N HIS A 65 21.48 -3.18 -6.83
CA HIS A 65 21.39 -2.00 -7.67
C HIS A 65 21.15 -0.70 -6.90
N CYS A 66 20.87 -0.77 -5.59
CA CYS A 66 20.59 0.40 -4.77
C CYS A 66 21.89 0.89 -4.09
N PRO A 67 22.43 2.07 -4.44
CA PRO A 67 23.68 2.58 -3.84
C PRO A 67 23.49 3.12 -2.41
N THR A 68 22.28 3.06 -1.88
CA THR A 68 21.88 3.64 -0.60
C THR A 68 21.89 2.61 0.53
N ILE A 69 21.81 3.07 1.77
CA ILE A 69 21.62 2.19 2.93
C ILE A 69 20.22 1.53 2.90
N PHE A 70 20.11 0.37 3.55
CA PHE A 70 18.84 -0.23 3.93
C PHE A 70 18.68 -0.07 5.43
N ILE A 71 17.52 0.40 5.88
CA ILE A 71 17.19 0.49 7.30
C ILE A 71 16.28 -0.67 7.67
N GLY A 72 16.75 -1.52 8.59
CA GLY A 72 16.06 -2.72 9.05
C GLY A 72 14.70 -2.48 9.69
N SER A 73 13.90 -3.54 9.73
CA SER A 73 12.57 -3.55 10.33
C SER A 73 12.62 -3.35 11.85
N ALA A 74 11.61 -2.67 12.38
CA ALA A 74 11.45 -2.49 13.81
C ALA A 74 11.17 -3.82 14.51
N ALA A 75 11.94 -4.15 15.55
CA ALA A 75 11.62 -5.27 16.42
C ALA A 75 10.31 -5.02 17.17
N VAL A 76 9.46 -6.04 17.23
CA VAL A 76 8.18 -6.03 17.95
C VAL A 76 8.08 -7.25 18.84
N ASP A 77 7.46 -7.09 19.99
CA ASP A 77 7.09 -8.21 20.85
C ASP A 77 5.72 -8.77 20.41
N GLY A 78 5.67 -10.09 20.20
CA GLY A 78 4.53 -10.77 19.58
C GLY A 78 4.67 -10.83 18.05
N GLY A 79 3.53 -10.97 17.36
CA GLY A 79 3.54 -11.31 15.93
C GLY A 79 2.15 -11.26 15.30
N SER A 80 2.06 -11.63 14.02
CA SER A 80 0.81 -11.53 13.26
C SER A 80 -0.31 -12.44 13.78
N ASP A 81 0.05 -13.56 14.43
CA ASP A 81 -0.90 -14.60 14.81
C ASP A 81 -1.26 -14.53 16.31
N GLU A 82 -0.40 -13.95 17.13
CA GLU A 82 -0.56 -13.74 18.58
C GLU A 82 -0.87 -12.29 18.98
N GLY A 83 -0.67 -11.34 18.05
CA GLY A 83 -0.84 -9.91 18.27
C GLY A 83 0.44 -9.24 18.77
N TRP A 84 0.61 -7.97 18.40
CA TRP A 84 1.67 -7.12 18.96
C TRP A 84 1.36 -6.72 20.40
N GLN A 85 2.37 -6.71 21.27
CA GLN A 85 2.23 -6.28 22.66
C GLN A 85 2.34 -4.76 22.81
N ALA A 86 3.03 -4.08 21.89
CA ALA A 86 3.12 -2.64 21.80
C ALA A 86 3.37 -2.21 20.36
N LEU A 87 2.99 -0.97 20.03
CA LEU A 87 3.41 -0.35 18.77
C LEU A 87 4.88 0.07 18.88
N PRO A 88 5.76 -0.35 17.95
CA PRO A 88 7.16 -0.01 18.03
C PRO A 88 7.41 1.48 17.75
N ASN A 89 8.45 2.04 18.34
CA ASN A 89 8.99 3.32 17.89
C ASN A 89 9.80 3.08 16.61
N VAL A 90 9.37 3.67 15.50
CA VAL A 90 9.95 3.44 14.18
C VAL A 90 10.93 4.56 13.85
N THR A 91 12.17 4.19 13.51
CA THR A 91 13.22 5.15 13.17
C THR A 91 12.84 6.02 11.99
N GLY A 92 12.89 7.34 12.19
CA GLY A 92 12.49 8.35 11.21
C GLY A 92 10.98 8.63 11.13
N PHE A 93 10.15 8.00 11.95
CA PHE A 93 8.68 8.14 11.90
C PHE A 93 8.09 8.47 13.27
N ASP A 94 7.06 9.32 13.27
CA ASP A 94 6.23 9.60 14.43
C ASP A 94 4.96 8.75 14.39
N LEU A 95 4.61 8.13 15.53
CA LEU A 95 3.31 7.49 15.70
C LEU A 95 2.26 8.55 16.06
N GLN A 96 1.37 8.83 15.13
CA GLN A 96 0.26 9.76 15.29
C GLN A 96 -1.06 9.01 15.42
N ARG A 97 -2.09 9.71 15.93
CA ARG A 97 -3.45 9.19 16.08
C ARG A 97 -4.43 10.16 15.42
N LEU A 98 -4.98 9.77 14.28
CA LEU A 98 -5.94 10.57 13.54
C LEU A 98 -7.33 10.47 14.19
N PRO A 99 -7.95 11.57 14.64
CA PRO A 99 -9.34 11.55 15.09
C PRO A 99 -10.29 11.13 13.97
N LEU A 100 -11.10 10.09 14.22
CA LEU A 100 -12.08 9.59 13.26
C LEU A 100 -13.37 10.39 13.40
N LYS A 101 -13.40 11.56 12.75
CA LYS A 101 -14.53 12.51 12.82
C LYS A 101 -15.86 11.80 12.56
N GLY A 102 -16.78 11.90 13.52
CA GLY A 102 -18.10 11.26 13.46
C GLY A 102 -18.18 9.92 14.21
N TYR A 103 -17.07 9.42 14.76
CA TYR A 103 -16.97 8.12 15.44
C TYR A 103 -16.52 8.25 16.91
N GLY A 104 -17.06 9.26 17.62
CA GLY A 104 -16.71 9.52 19.01
C GLY A 104 -15.24 9.89 19.19
N ASP A 105 -14.60 9.34 20.22
CA ASP A 105 -13.19 9.57 20.54
C ASP A 105 -12.24 8.59 19.83
N ALA A 106 -12.76 7.75 18.93
CA ALA A 106 -11.96 6.76 18.23
C ALA A 106 -10.92 7.41 17.32
N VAL A 107 -9.75 6.79 17.24
CA VAL A 107 -8.61 7.25 16.43
C VAL A 107 -8.06 6.12 15.57
N LEU A 108 -7.53 6.47 14.40
CA LEU A 108 -6.68 5.58 13.60
C LEU A 108 -5.21 5.90 13.88
N PRO A 109 -4.44 4.99 14.49
CA PRO A 109 -3.00 5.16 14.59
C PRO A 109 -2.36 5.07 13.20
N TYR A 110 -1.37 5.91 12.94
CA TYR A 110 -0.58 5.86 11.72
C TYR A 110 0.85 6.37 11.98
N TYR A 111 1.83 5.76 11.33
CA TYR A 111 3.18 6.30 11.28
C TYR A 111 3.27 7.36 10.18
N VAL A 112 4.03 8.43 10.41
CA VAL A 112 4.31 9.47 9.42
C VAL A 112 5.76 9.90 9.51
N GLU A 113 6.42 10.17 8.38
CA GLU A 113 7.83 10.61 8.40
C GLU A 113 8.00 11.88 9.24
N ARG A 114 8.99 11.83 10.12
CA ARG A 114 9.34 12.92 11.03
C ARG A 114 10.06 14.04 10.29
N GLY A 115 9.79 15.29 10.68
CA GLY A 115 10.60 16.45 10.29
C GLY A 115 10.38 16.95 8.86
N LYS A 116 9.35 16.46 8.16
CA LYS A 116 8.97 16.94 6.83
C LYS A 116 8.28 18.31 6.89
N ASP A 117 8.63 19.20 5.96
CA ASP A 117 7.93 20.46 5.77
C ASP A 117 6.67 20.23 4.92
N ALA A 118 5.50 20.27 5.58
CA ALA A 118 4.20 20.07 4.94
C ALA A 118 3.95 21.00 3.74
N SER A 119 4.55 22.19 3.70
CA SER A 119 4.39 23.14 2.59
C SER A 119 5.10 22.72 1.31
N ASN A 120 6.09 21.81 1.40
CA ASN A 120 6.83 21.28 0.25
C ASN A 120 6.27 19.95 -0.26
N ILE A 121 5.39 19.29 0.51
CA ILE A 121 4.88 17.96 0.16
C ILE A 121 3.95 18.05 -1.05
N LYS A 122 4.35 17.39 -2.14
CA LYS A 122 3.57 17.25 -3.36
C LYS A 122 2.90 15.89 -3.47
N ARG A 123 3.51 14.86 -2.87
CA ARG A 123 3.02 13.47 -2.91
C ARG A 123 2.98 12.87 -1.52
N VAL A 124 1.83 12.30 -1.16
CA VAL A 124 1.71 11.45 0.03
C VAL A 124 1.60 9.99 -0.40
N VAL A 125 2.40 9.11 0.19
CA VAL A 125 2.34 7.66 -0.05
C VAL A 125 1.87 6.96 1.21
N PHE A 126 0.67 6.39 1.13
CA PHE A 126 0.06 5.55 2.14
C PHE A 126 0.54 4.11 2.01
N ALA A 127 1.50 3.72 2.83
CA ALA A 127 2.04 2.38 2.86
C ALA A 127 1.07 1.43 3.58
N GLN A 128 0.49 0.49 2.83
CA GLN A 128 -0.40 -0.53 3.37
C GLN A 128 0.42 -1.74 3.82
N PRO A 129 0.29 -2.17 5.08
CA PRO A 129 1.06 -3.28 5.61
C PRO A 129 0.75 -4.63 4.95
N GLY A 130 1.76 -5.51 4.88
CA GLY A 130 1.54 -6.94 4.70
C GLY A 130 0.97 -7.62 5.96
N LYS A 131 0.91 -8.96 5.96
CA LYS A 131 0.53 -9.73 7.17
C LYS A 131 1.41 -9.38 8.40
N PRO A 132 2.74 -9.18 8.28
CA PRO A 132 3.61 -8.82 9.40
C PRO A 132 3.44 -7.40 9.94
N ARG A 133 2.73 -6.52 9.21
CA ARG A 133 2.51 -5.10 9.53
C ARG A 133 3.75 -4.19 9.53
N ASP A 134 4.73 -4.53 8.71
CA ASP A 134 6.02 -3.89 8.46
C ASP A 134 5.98 -2.79 7.36
N ALA A 135 4.92 -1.98 7.34
CA ALA A 135 4.64 -1.02 6.26
C ALA A 135 5.74 0.05 5.99
N CYS A 136 6.62 0.32 6.96
CA CYS A 136 7.62 1.38 6.84
C CYS A 136 8.83 1.00 5.96
N LEU A 137 8.95 -0.26 5.50
CA LEU A 137 10.00 -0.69 4.57
C LEU A 137 9.98 0.06 3.23
N ILE A 138 8.84 0.64 2.84
CA ILE A 138 8.73 1.48 1.64
C ILE A 138 9.72 2.66 1.65
N ARG A 139 10.17 3.12 2.83
CA ARG A 139 11.20 4.17 2.96
C ARG A 139 12.49 3.81 2.23
N ASN A 140 12.89 2.53 2.26
CA ASN A 140 14.09 2.06 1.59
C ASN A 140 13.95 2.14 0.06
N SER A 141 12.72 1.96 -0.47
CA SER A 141 12.45 2.18 -1.89
C SER A 141 12.54 3.66 -2.24
N LEU A 142 11.96 4.55 -1.42
CA LEU A 142 12.05 6.00 -1.64
C LEU A 142 13.50 6.49 -1.63
N ILE A 143 14.30 6.07 -0.66
CA ILE A 143 15.71 6.41 -0.55
C ILE A 143 16.48 5.93 -1.80
N CYS A 144 16.26 4.68 -2.23
CA CYS A 144 16.90 4.15 -3.44
C CYS A 144 16.45 4.90 -4.72
N ALA A 145 15.16 5.27 -4.82
CA ALA A 145 14.65 6.07 -5.93
C ALA A 145 15.28 7.47 -5.98
N ALA A 146 15.56 8.07 -4.83
CA ALA A 146 16.18 9.39 -4.74
C ALA A 146 17.64 9.39 -5.19
N ALA A 147 18.33 8.26 -5.03
CA ALA A 147 19.71 8.08 -5.49
C ALA A 147 19.82 7.67 -6.98
N ASN A 148 18.69 7.60 -7.69
CA ASN A 148 18.69 7.19 -9.09
C ASN A 148 19.07 8.34 -10.02
N ASP A 149 20.24 8.29 -10.66
CA ASP A 149 20.74 9.38 -11.51
C ASP A 149 19.88 9.68 -12.74
N THR A 150 19.04 8.74 -13.20
CA THR A 150 18.27 8.90 -14.44
C THR A 150 16.97 9.71 -14.23
N ASN A 151 16.34 9.54 -13.07
CA ASN A 151 15.13 10.27 -12.69
C ASN A 151 15.03 10.33 -11.17
N PRO A 152 15.96 11.06 -10.52
CA PRO A 152 15.98 11.14 -9.07
C PRO A 152 14.66 11.77 -8.59
N VAL A 153 14.12 11.25 -7.49
CA VAL A 153 12.99 11.88 -6.80
C VAL A 153 13.50 12.79 -5.69
N ASN A 154 12.87 13.95 -5.53
CA ASN A 154 13.14 14.80 -4.37
C ASN A 154 12.37 14.23 -3.16
N MET A 155 13.10 13.69 -2.18
CA MET A 155 12.50 13.15 -0.96
C MET A 155 11.75 14.23 -0.18
N ASP A 156 12.15 15.50 -0.23
CA ASP A 156 11.50 16.59 0.52
C ASP A 156 10.11 16.95 -0.03
N GLU A 157 9.76 16.46 -1.23
CA GLU A 157 8.44 16.64 -1.84
C GLU A 157 7.52 15.42 -1.64
N ILE A 158 8.03 14.37 -0.97
CA ILE A 158 7.32 13.11 -0.74
C ILE A 158 7.21 12.89 0.77
N LEU A 159 6.00 12.54 1.21
CA LEU A 159 5.69 12.17 2.58
C LEU A 159 5.19 10.72 2.62
N LEU A 160 5.84 9.88 3.41
CA LEU A 160 5.36 8.54 3.70
C LEU A 160 4.48 8.56 4.95
N ALA A 161 3.32 7.94 4.85
CA ALA A 161 2.40 7.69 5.95
C ALA A 161 1.94 6.24 5.92
N ALA A 162 1.84 5.56 7.05
CA ALA A 162 1.46 4.16 7.14
C ALA A 162 0.34 3.98 8.17
N PRO A 163 -0.92 3.80 7.76
CA PRO A 163 -1.98 3.44 8.70
C PRO A 163 -1.65 2.13 9.43
N VAL A 164 -1.87 2.11 10.73
CA VAL A 164 -1.68 0.93 11.55
C VAL A 164 -3.02 0.19 11.67
N TRP A 165 -3.16 -0.88 10.89
CA TRP A 165 -4.33 -1.75 10.93
C TRP A 165 -4.23 -2.77 12.07
N LEU A 166 -4.52 -2.32 13.29
CA LEU A 166 -4.62 -3.16 14.49
C LEU A 166 -5.76 -4.16 14.38
N ASN A 167 -5.62 -5.31 15.05
CA ASN A 167 -6.68 -6.28 15.22
C ASN A 167 -6.97 -6.67 16.67
N ASP A 168 -7.97 -7.53 16.86
CA ASP A 168 -8.37 -8.08 18.15
C ASP A 168 -7.26 -8.88 18.86
N TYR A 169 -6.29 -9.44 18.14
CA TYR A 169 -5.10 -10.04 18.74
C TYR A 169 -4.17 -8.98 19.31
N ASP A 170 -3.89 -7.91 18.55
CA ASP A 170 -3.06 -6.79 19.01
C ASP A 170 -3.70 -6.08 20.22
N ALA A 171 -5.02 -5.89 20.19
CA ALA A 171 -5.75 -5.30 21.31
C ALA A 171 -5.69 -6.19 22.56
N LYS A 172 -5.81 -7.51 22.39
CA LYS A 172 -5.68 -8.47 23.50
C LYS A 172 -4.25 -8.56 24.05
N ALA A 173 -3.25 -8.43 23.18
CA ALA A 173 -1.84 -8.49 23.54
C ALA A 173 -1.31 -7.18 24.17
N GLY A 174 -1.98 -6.05 23.91
CA GLY A 174 -1.73 -4.77 24.60
C GLY A 174 -1.30 -3.61 23.70
N ALA A 175 -1.16 -3.82 22.39
CA ALA A 175 -0.70 -2.76 21.48
C ALA A 175 -1.76 -1.68 21.19
N ALA A 176 -3.05 -2.01 21.29
CA ALA A 176 -4.11 -1.02 21.06
C ALA A 176 -4.27 -0.08 22.27
N GLY A 177 -4.13 1.21 22.05
CA GLY A 177 -4.52 2.24 23.02
C GLY A 177 -6.03 2.26 23.27
N PRO A 178 -6.50 2.97 24.31
CA PRO A 178 -7.91 2.95 24.73
C PRO A 178 -8.89 3.43 23.65
N ASN A 179 -8.41 4.25 22.71
CA ASN A 179 -9.21 4.84 21.63
C ASN A 179 -8.82 4.33 20.24
N ASP A 180 -7.83 3.43 20.15
CA ASP A 180 -7.29 2.99 18.86
C ASP A 180 -8.28 2.01 18.21
N VAL A 181 -8.69 2.28 16.97
CA VAL A 181 -9.56 1.35 16.23
C VAL A 181 -8.83 0.07 15.89
N TYR A 182 -9.52 -1.06 16.04
CA TYR A 182 -9.00 -2.36 15.65
C TYR A 182 -10.10 -3.23 15.03
N PHE A 183 -9.67 -4.17 14.19
CA PHE A 183 -10.53 -4.99 13.35
C PHE A 183 -10.51 -6.45 13.77
N LYS A 184 -11.49 -7.25 13.33
CA LYS A 184 -11.50 -8.68 13.61
C LYS A 184 -10.45 -9.40 12.77
N SER A 185 -9.45 -10.01 13.40
CA SER A 185 -8.34 -10.69 12.73
C SER A 185 -7.77 -9.79 11.62
N SER A 186 -7.61 -10.27 10.40
CA SER A 186 -7.14 -9.43 9.29
C SER A 186 -8.27 -8.76 8.50
N ARG A 187 -9.53 -8.75 8.94
CA ARG A 187 -10.66 -8.29 8.11
C ARG A 187 -10.63 -6.80 7.69
N TRP A 188 -9.66 -6.03 8.17
CA TRP A 188 -9.39 -4.69 7.63
C TRP A 188 -9.05 -4.73 6.13
N PHE A 189 -8.32 -5.75 5.62
CA PHE A 189 -7.90 -5.76 4.20
C PHE A 189 -9.07 -6.00 3.23
N GLU A 190 -10.23 -6.41 3.74
CA GLU A 190 -11.49 -6.58 2.99
C GLU A 190 -12.51 -5.47 3.28
N GLY A 191 -12.14 -4.36 3.90
CA GLY A 191 -13.10 -3.30 4.21
C GLY A 191 -14.02 -3.63 5.39
N GLY A 192 -13.61 -4.55 6.27
CA GLY A 192 -14.38 -4.95 7.44
C GLY A 192 -14.63 -3.81 8.43
N MET A 193 -15.66 -3.99 9.26
CA MET A 193 -15.99 -3.09 10.38
C MET A 193 -15.03 -3.32 11.54
N SER A 194 -14.74 -2.24 12.27
CA SER A 194 -14.05 -2.28 13.54
C SER A 194 -14.81 -3.13 14.56
N VAL A 195 -14.08 -3.72 15.49
CA VAL A 195 -14.63 -4.41 16.66
C VAL A 195 -14.23 -3.74 17.97
N GLY A 196 -13.60 -2.56 17.86
CA GLY A 196 -13.34 -1.64 18.95
C GLY A 196 -12.62 -0.36 18.46
N PRO A 197 -12.43 0.64 19.34
CA PRO A 197 -12.71 0.58 20.78
C PRO A 197 -14.21 0.68 21.07
N ASN A 198 -14.67 0.05 22.16
CA ASN A 198 -16.10 0.05 22.57
C ASN A 198 -17.04 -0.35 21.41
N ASP A 199 -18.16 0.37 21.25
CA ASP A 199 -19.15 0.17 20.19
C ASP A 199 -18.82 0.96 18.90
N THR A 200 -17.55 1.31 18.68
CA THR A 200 -17.14 2.01 17.44
C THR A 200 -17.38 1.11 16.23
N ASP A 201 -18.25 1.57 15.32
CA ASP A 201 -18.64 0.85 14.11
C ASP A 201 -18.18 1.63 12.86
N ILE A 202 -16.89 1.57 12.55
CA ILE A 202 -16.28 2.20 11.37
C ILE A 202 -15.66 1.14 10.46
N SER A 203 -15.85 1.27 9.14
CA SER A 203 -15.14 0.41 8.19
C SER A 203 -13.70 0.88 8.02
N SER A 204 -12.78 -0.05 7.73
CA SER A 204 -11.39 0.29 7.37
C SER A 204 -11.31 1.19 6.13
N VAL A 205 -12.27 1.11 5.21
CA VAL A 205 -12.37 2.02 4.05
C VAL A 205 -12.71 3.43 4.50
N THR A 206 -13.67 3.59 5.41
CA THR A 206 -14.06 4.91 5.93
C THR A 206 -12.93 5.52 6.76
N ALA A 207 -12.23 4.71 7.57
CA ALA A 207 -11.05 5.15 8.28
C ALA A 207 -9.95 5.62 7.32
N MET A 208 -9.73 4.88 6.22
CA MET A 208 -8.80 5.26 5.17
C MET A 208 -9.24 6.53 4.43
N ASP A 209 -10.54 6.71 4.15
CA ASP A 209 -11.08 7.93 3.53
C ASP A 209 -10.85 9.17 4.41
N LEU A 210 -10.97 9.04 5.73
CA LEU A 210 -10.66 10.11 6.68
C LEU A 210 -9.15 10.44 6.69
N LEU A 211 -8.29 9.42 6.58
CA LEU A 211 -6.85 9.63 6.44
C LEU A 211 -6.49 10.32 5.11
N VAL A 212 -7.09 9.89 4.01
CA VAL A 212 -6.95 10.57 2.70
C VAL A 212 -7.41 12.02 2.81
N SER A 213 -8.56 12.28 3.44
CA SER A 213 -9.08 13.63 3.63
C SER A 213 -8.16 14.51 4.47
N HIS A 214 -7.48 13.95 5.47
CA HIS A 214 -6.50 14.67 6.28
C HIS A 214 -5.34 15.23 5.43
N PHE A 215 -4.84 14.45 4.47
CA PHE A 215 -3.74 14.87 3.59
C PHE A 215 -4.20 15.65 2.35
N LEU A 216 -5.51 15.69 2.08
CA LEU A 216 -6.12 16.57 1.06
C LEU A 216 -6.45 17.97 1.62
N ASP A 217 -6.31 18.20 2.92
CA ASP A 217 -6.52 19.52 3.51
C ASP A 217 -5.42 20.49 3.05
N THR A 218 -5.73 21.30 2.04
CA THR A 218 -4.81 22.26 1.43
C THR A 218 -4.40 23.39 2.39
N SER A 219 -5.07 23.55 3.53
CA SER A 219 -4.62 24.49 4.56
C SER A 219 -3.39 23.97 5.32
N ALA A 220 -3.27 22.65 5.45
CA ALA A 220 -2.13 21.98 6.06
C ALA A 220 -1.08 21.55 5.03
N TYR A 221 -1.53 21.03 3.88
CA TYR A 221 -0.68 20.50 2.81
C TYR A 221 -0.93 21.22 1.48
N PRO A 222 -0.51 22.49 1.35
CA PRO A 222 -0.89 23.36 0.23
C PRO A 222 -0.33 22.93 -1.14
N ALA A 223 0.72 22.11 -1.16
CA ALA A 223 1.39 21.67 -2.39
C ALA A 223 0.97 20.26 -2.87
N VAL A 224 0.12 19.55 -2.11
CA VAL A 224 -0.26 18.17 -2.45
C VAL A 224 -1.05 18.13 -3.75
N THR A 225 -0.58 17.28 -4.66
CA THR A 225 -1.18 17.04 -5.98
C THR A 225 -1.35 15.56 -6.29
N GLN A 226 -0.79 14.68 -5.47
CA GLN A 226 -0.88 13.24 -5.64
C GLN A 226 -0.92 12.51 -4.31
N LEU A 227 -1.81 11.52 -4.22
CA LEU A 227 -1.87 10.60 -3.09
C LEU A 227 -1.80 9.18 -3.63
N VAL A 228 -0.96 8.34 -3.04
CA VAL A 228 -0.72 6.97 -3.50
C VAL A 228 -1.05 6.02 -2.37
N THR A 229 -1.98 5.09 -2.56
CA THR A 229 -2.08 3.92 -1.68
C THR A 229 -1.28 2.79 -2.30
N ALA A 230 -0.23 2.35 -1.59
CA ALA A 230 0.71 1.36 -2.07
C ALA A 230 0.78 0.21 -1.08
N GLY A 231 0.59 -1.02 -1.55
CA GLY A 231 0.71 -2.20 -0.71
C GLY A 231 1.23 -3.39 -1.49
N HIS A 232 1.92 -4.27 -0.77
CA HIS A 232 2.34 -5.59 -1.25
C HIS A 232 1.62 -6.68 -0.45
N SER A 233 1.44 -7.87 -1.03
CA SER A 233 0.79 -9.01 -0.37
C SER A 233 -0.60 -8.66 0.19
N MET A 234 -0.85 -8.78 1.49
CA MET A 234 -2.11 -8.39 2.13
C MET A 234 -2.43 -6.89 1.97
N GLY A 235 -1.41 -6.02 2.01
CA GLY A 235 -1.58 -4.59 1.76
C GLY A 235 -2.00 -4.30 0.33
N ALA A 236 -1.55 -5.10 -0.64
CA ALA A 236 -1.98 -5.01 -2.03
C ALA A 236 -3.45 -5.43 -2.19
N GLN A 237 -3.89 -6.44 -1.46
CA GLN A 237 -5.31 -6.82 -1.41
C GLN A 237 -6.15 -5.63 -0.93
N PHE A 238 -5.74 -4.98 0.17
CA PHE A 238 -6.43 -3.78 0.63
C PHE A 238 -6.39 -2.64 -0.39
N ALA A 239 -5.23 -2.33 -0.98
CA ALA A 239 -5.12 -1.25 -1.97
C ALA A 239 -6.06 -1.47 -3.18
N GLN A 240 -6.13 -2.71 -3.70
CA GLN A 240 -7.02 -3.06 -4.82
C GLN A 240 -8.49 -3.01 -4.42
N ARG A 241 -8.83 -3.51 -3.23
CA ARG A 241 -10.21 -3.54 -2.73
C ARG A 241 -10.70 -2.17 -2.30
N TYR A 242 -9.82 -1.34 -1.74
CA TYR A 242 -10.08 0.07 -1.43
C TYR A 242 -10.38 0.84 -2.72
N ALA A 243 -9.68 0.57 -3.83
CA ALA A 243 -10.02 1.16 -5.13
C ALA A 243 -11.43 0.78 -5.62
N LEU A 244 -11.92 -0.42 -5.30
CA LEU A 244 -13.29 -0.84 -5.61
C LEU A 244 -14.33 -0.20 -4.69
N MET A 245 -14.06 -0.19 -3.38
CA MET A 245 -15.00 0.27 -2.36
C MET A 245 -15.09 1.79 -2.27
N ARG A 246 -13.99 2.53 -2.46
CA ARG A 246 -13.97 3.98 -2.30
C ARG A 246 -15.00 4.64 -3.22
N ASP A 247 -15.87 5.45 -2.64
CA ASP A 247 -16.83 6.28 -3.38
C ASP A 247 -16.17 7.43 -4.13
N ALA A 248 -16.84 7.89 -5.18
CA ALA A 248 -16.39 9.07 -5.91
C ALA A 248 -16.45 10.28 -4.98
N GLN A 249 -15.29 10.90 -4.76
CA GLN A 249 -15.10 12.03 -3.86
C GLN A 249 -14.17 13.06 -4.50
N ASP A 250 -14.18 14.29 -3.99
CA ASP A 250 -13.23 15.31 -4.40
C ASP A 250 -11.79 14.84 -4.13
N GLY A 251 -10.86 15.15 -5.05
CA GLY A 251 -9.47 14.70 -4.99
C GLY A 251 -9.21 13.29 -5.54
N ASP A 252 -10.24 12.55 -6.01
CA ASP A 252 -10.06 11.24 -6.63
C ASP A 252 -9.16 11.25 -7.89
N ASP A 253 -9.06 12.39 -8.58
CA ASP A 253 -8.14 12.60 -9.69
C ASP A 253 -6.67 12.66 -9.27
N MET A 254 -6.39 12.94 -7.99
CA MET A 254 -5.06 12.89 -7.37
C MET A 254 -4.70 11.49 -6.85
N MET A 255 -5.68 10.61 -6.66
CA MET A 255 -5.47 9.25 -6.12
C MET A 255 -4.79 8.33 -7.15
N ARG A 256 -3.81 7.57 -6.68
CA ARG A 256 -3.09 6.49 -7.39
C ARG A 256 -3.06 5.25 -6.51
N TYR A 257 -2.99 4.08 -7.14
CA TYR A 257 -2.98 2.80 -6.44
C TYR A 257 -1.83 1.94 -6.98
N TRP A 258 -1.01 1.41 -6.08
CA TRP A 258 0.03 0.42 -6.39
C TRP A 258 -0.26 -0.89 -5.66
N VAL A 259 -0.36 -1.98 -6.43
CA VAL A 259 -0.85 -3.29 -6.00
C VAL A 259 0.21 -4.34 -6.36
N GLY A 260 1.05 -4.71 -5.40
CA GLY A 260 2.13 -5.69 -5.57
C GLY A 260 1.78 -7.10 -5.07
N ASN A 261 1.84 -8.13 -5.92
CA ASN A 261 1.66 -9.54 -5.53
C ASN A 261 0.51 -9.82 -4.54
N PRO A 262 -0.74 -9.38 -4.79
CA PRO A 262 -1.81 -9.60 -3.84
C PRO A 262 -2.10 -11.10 -3.67
N GLY A 263 -2.38 -11.49 -2.42
CA GLY A 263 -2.78 -12.85 -2.06
C GLY A 263 -4.01 -13.31 -2.84
N SER A 264 -5.00 -12.46 -3.05
CA SER A 264 -6.16 -12.69 -3.92
C SER A 264 -6.72 -11.36 -4.42
N PHE A 265 -7.41 -11.39 -5.55
CA PHE A 265 -8.06 -10.20 -6.13
C PHE A 265 -9.55 -10.21 -5.83
N ALA A 266 -10.14 -9.03 -5.67
CA ALA A 266 -11.57 -8.88 -5.90
C ALA A 266 -11.80 -8.91 -7.42
N TRP A 267 -12.26 -10.05 -7.93
CA TRP A 267 -12.48 -10.28 -9.35
C TRP A 267 -13.62 -9.41 -9.87
N LEU A 268 -13.46 -8.84 -11.07
CA LEU A 268 -14.44 -7.89 -11.61
C LEU A 268 -15.61 -8.56 -12.33
N THR A 269 -15.50 -9.86 -12.61
CA THR A 269 -16.49 -10.69 -13.31
C THR A 269 -16.79 -11.98 -12.53
N ASP A 270 -17.73 -12.78 -13.01
CA ASP A 270 -18.03 -14.11 -12.49
C ASP A 270 -17.17 -15.20 -13.12
N THR A 271 -16.40 -14.89 -14.16
CA THR A 271 -15.48 -15.84 -14.78
C THR A 271 -14.26 -16.11 -13.89
N ARG A 272 -13.66 -17.29 -14.01
CA ARG A 272 -12.43 -17.68 -13.29
C ARG A 272 -11.48 -18.45 -14.21
N PRO A 273 -10.17 -18.25 -14.11
CA PRO A 273 -9.18 -18.95 -14.94
C PRO A 273 -9.00 -20.42 -14.53
N LYS A 274 -9.38 -20.81 -13.30
CA LYS A 274 -9.38 -22.19 -12.83
C LYS A 274 -10.80 -22.67 -12.57
N ALA A 275 -10.98 -23.99 -12.55
CA ALA A 275 -12.26 -24.60 -12.20
C ALA A 275 -12.66 -24.23 -10.77
N ILE A 276 -13.94 -23.88 -10.59
CA ILE A 276 -14.51 -23.58 -9.27
C ILE A 276 -14.77 -24.93 -8.58
N ASN A 277 -14.24 -25.09 -7.37
CA ASN A 277 -14.48 -26.30 -6.58
C ASN A 277 -15.87 -26.25 -5.93
N ASP A 278 -16.52 -27.40 -5.84
CA ASP A 278 -17.88 -27.55 -5.30
C ASP A 278 -18.04 -26.95 -3.90
N SER A 279 -16.97 -26.94 -3.07
CA SER A 279 -17.01 -26.40 -1.71
C SER A 279 -17.20 -24.88 -1.63
N CYS A 280 -16.98 -24.16 -2.73
CA CYS A 280 -17.21 -22.71 -2.82
C CYS A 280 -18.04 -22.32 -4.05
N ALA A 281 -18.79 -23.24 -4.65
CA ALA A 281 -19.60 -22.97 -5.84
C ALA A 281 -20.60 -21.82 -5.65
N ASP A 282 -21.06 -21.58 -4.41
CA ASP A 282 -21.97 -20.49 -4.04
C ASP A 282 -21.28 -19.25 -3.47
N SER A 283 -19.98 -19.33 -3.14
CA SER A 283 -19.24 -18.28 -2.43
C SER A 283 -18.06 -17.68 -3.22
N TYR A 284 -17.57 -18.34 -4.29
CA TYR A 284 -16.37 -17.94 -5.05
C TYR A 284 -16.40 -16.52 -5.62
N ASN A 285 -17.60 -15.97 -5.85
CA ASN A 285 -17.81 -14.61 -6.35
C ASN A 285 -18.44 -13.66 -5.32
N SER A 286 -18.47 -14.09 -4.06
CA SER A 286 -18.81 -13.23 -2.93
C SER A 286 -17.61 -12.42 -2.47
N TRP A 287 -17.88 -11.31 -1.81
CA TRP A 287 -16.83 -10.43 -1.30
C TRP A 287 -15.97 -11.14 -0.23
N PRO A 288 -14.63 -11.12 -0.32
CA PRO A 288 -13.82 -10.18 -1.10
C PRO A 288 -13.23 -10.71 -2.41
N TYR A 289 -13.72 -11.84 -2.91
CA TYR A 289 -13.23 -12.49 -4.15
C TYR A 289 -13.98 -12.02 -5.40
N GLY A 290 -15.13 -11.36 -5.22
CA GLY A 290 -15.93 -10.71 -6.24
C GLY A 290 -17.00 -9.85 -5.59
N GLY A 291 -17.99 -9.40 -6.36
CA GLY A 291 -19.05 -8.53 -5.84
C GLY A 291 -20.45 -8.79 -6.40
N GLN A 292 -20.66 -9.88 -7.14
CA GLN A 292 -21.95 -10.17 -7.76
C GLN A 292 -22.82 -11.12 -6.92
N THR A 293 -22.24 -11.85 -5.97
CA THR A 293 -22.98 -12.69 -5.02
C THR A 293 -22.68 -12.29 -3.58
N THR A 294 -23.54 -12.71 -2.66
CA THR A 294 -23.32 -12.59 -1.21
C THR A 294 -23.49 -13.95 -0.59
N HIS A 295 -22.62 -14.29 0.35
CA HIS A 295 -22.68 -15.56 1.09
C HIS A 295 -22.57 -15.27 2.60
N ALA A 296 -23.05 -16.17 3.46
CA ALA A 296 -23.09 -15.93 4.91
C ALA A 296 -21.69 -15.70 5.52
N LEU A 297 -20.67 -16.35 4.96
CA LEU A 297 -19.26 -16.18 5.37
C LEU A 297 -18.62 -14.90 4.82
N HIS A 298 -19.20 -14.40 3.72
CA HIS A 298 -18.67 -13.38 2.82
C HIS A 298 -19.77 -12.33 2.52
N PRO A 299 -20.31 -11.65 3.56
CA PRO A 299 -21.31 -10.62 3.36
C PRO A 299 -20.68 -9.40 2.69
N PHE A 300 -21.47 -8.64 1.94
CA PHE A 300 -21.02 -7.32 1.50
C PHE A 300 -20.66 -6.43 2.69
N PRO A 301 -19.62 -5.59 2.58
CA PRO A 301 -19.31 -4.60 3.60
C PRO A 301 -20.56 -3.75 3.88
N THR A 302 -20.96 -3.64 5.14
CA THR A 302 -22.20 -2.95 5.54
C THR A 302 -22.26 -1.52 4.97
N THR A 303 -21.13 -0.83 4.99
CA THR A 303 -20.96 0.54 4.46
C THR A 303 -21.21 0.64 2.95
N TYR A 304 -20.83 -0.38 2.18
CA TYR A 304 -20.90 -0.39 0.70
C TYR A 304 -21.99 -1.31 0.15
N LYS A 305 -22.88 -1.78 1.02
CA LYS A 305 -23.89 -2.79 0.67
C LYS A 305 -24.82 -2.31 -0.43
N LYS A 306 -25.12 -1.01 -0.55
CA LYS A 306 -26.04 -0.48 -1.57
C LYS A 306 -25.38 -0.41 -2.95
N GLU A 307 -24.08 -0.13 -2.98
CA GLU A 307 -23.25 -0.01 -4.17
C GLU A 307 -22.89 -1.39 -4.71
N PHE A 308 -22.65 -2.35 -3.82
CA PHE A 308 -22.37 -3.73 -4.21
C PHE A 308 -23.66 -4.46 -4.61
N ASN A 309 -24.77 -4.22 -3.91
CA ASN A 309 -26.03 -4.84 -4.24
C ASN A 309 -26.69 -4.18 -5.46
N ARG A 310 -26.71 -4.91 -6.58
CA ARG A 310 -27.34 -4.53 -7.88
C ARG A 310 -26.63 -3.42 -8.68
N LYS A 311 -25.45 -2.95 -8.25
CA LYS A 311 -24.68 -1.93 -8.97
C LYS A 311 -23.20 -2.29 -9.12
N TRP A 312 -22.89 -3.59 -9.18
CA TRP A 312 -21.52 -4.05 -9.39
C TRP A 312 -20.88 -3.46 -10.65
N ASP A 313 -21.64 -3.32 -11.74
CA ASP A 313 -21.13 -2.68 -12.96
C ASP A 313 -20.70 -1.22 -12.75
N ASP A 314 -21.37 -0.47 -11.87
CA ASP A 314 -20.97 0.89 -11.50
C ASP A 314 -19.69 0.90 -10.66
N VAL A 315 -19.52 -0.09 -9.77
CA VAL A 315 -18.30 -0.30 -8.99
C VAL A 315 -17.12 -0.62 -9.93
N VAL A 316 -17.31 -1.57 -10.85
CA VAL A 316 -16.32 -1.95 -11.87
C VAL A 316 -15.97 -0.77 -12.77
N LYS A 317 -16.97 -0.02 -13.25
CA LYS A 317 -16.76 1.17 -14.10
C LYS A 317 -15.91 2.22 -13.38
N ARG A 318 -16.20 2.48 -12.11
CA ARG A 318 -15.45 3.41 -11.27
C ARG A 318 -14.01 2.92 -11.05
N TYR A 319 -13.82 1.66 -10.68
CA TYR A 319 -12.48 1.06 -10.55
C TYR A 319 -11.66 1.22 -11.83
N ARG A 320 -12.25 0.93 -13.00
CA ARG A 320 -11.60 1.04 -14.31
C ARG A 320 -11.24 2.49 -14.71
N ALA A 321 -11.84 3.49 -14.07
CA ALA A 321 -11.48 4.90 -14.28
C ALA A 321 -10.31 5.38 -13.41
N ARG A 322 -9.91 4.59 -12.40
CA ARG A 322 -8.82 4.91 -11.47
C ARG A 322 -7.45 4.66 -12.10
N TYR A 323 -6.45 5.35 -11.56
CA TYR A 323 -5.05 5.15 -11.93
C TYR A 323 -4.45 4.00 -11.13
N MET A 324 -4.37 2.83 -11.78
CA MET A 324 -3.93 1.59 -11.16
C MET A 324 -2.56 1.16 -11.71
N ARG A 325 -1.68 0.74 -10.82
CA ARG A 325 -0.45 0.02 -11.12
C ARG A 325 -0.51 -1.31 -10.40
N HIS A 326 -0.49 -2.39 -11.17
CA HIS A 326 -0.32 -3.74 -10.66
C HIS A 326 1.12 -4.15 -10.92
N ALA A 327 1.81 -4.66 -9.90
CA ALA A 327 3.17 -5.15 -10.01
C ALA A 327 3.19 -6.64 -9.64
N GLN A 328 3.78 -7.48 -10.51
CA GLN A 328 3.83 -8.93 -10.32
C GLN A 328 5.29 -9.42 -10.39
N GLY A 329 5.78 -10.01 -9.31
CA GLY A 329 7.08 -10.67 -9.26
C GLY A 329 7.05 -11.95 -10.08
N LEU A 330 7.94 -12.06 -11.08
CA LEU A 330 8.00 -13.24 -11.96
C LEU A 330 8.50 -14.51 -11.25
N ALA A 331 9.10 -14.38 -10.06
CA ALA A 331 9.49 -15.51 -9.22
C ALA A 331 8.48 -15.82 -8.11
N ASP A 332 7.39 -15.05 -7.99
CA ASP A 332 6.41 -15.22 -6.91
C ASP A 332 5.40 -16.35 -7.18
N ASN A 333 5.89 -17.57 -6.99
CA ASN A 333 5.13 -18.81 -7.12
C ASN A 333 4.48 -19.26 -5.80
N GLY A 334 4.42 -18.38 -4.79
CA GLY A 334 3.80 -18.69 -3.51
C GLY A 334 2.28 -18.87 -3.62
N ALA A 335 1.69 -19.75 -2.81
CA ALA A 335 0.26 -20.07 -2.87
C ALA A 335 -0.67 -18.94 -2.40
N GLY A 336 -0.14 -18.00 -1.61
CA GLY A 336 -0.88 -16.87 -1.07
C GLY A 336 -2.10 -17.28 -0.27
N ASP A 337 -3.25 -16.72 -0.65
CA ASP A 337 -4.55 -17.09 -0.11
C ASP A 337 -4.93 -18.54 -0.52
N THR A 338 -5.11 -19.42 0.45
CA THR A 338 -5.41 -20.84 0.22
C THR A 338 -6.90 -21.17 0.26
N HIS A 339 -7.79 -20.18 0.45
CA HIS A 339 -9.22 -20.42 0.40
C HIS A 339 -9.67 -20.85 -1.00
N CYS A 340 -10.73 -21.65 -1.06
CA CYS A 340 -11.28 -22.20 -2.31
C CYS A 340 -11.57 -21.11 -3.34
N GLU A 341 -12.13 -19.99 -2.87
CA GLU A 341 -12.49 -18.83 -3.67
C GLU A 341 -11.26 -18.19 -4.33
N ALA A 342 -10.15 -18.07 -3.59
CA ALA A 342 -8.88 -17.57 -4.13
C ALA A 342 -8.23 -18.56 -5.10
N GLN A 343 -8.31 -19.85 -4.82
CA GLN A 343 -7.75 -20.90 -5.70
C GLN A 343 -8.43 -20.94 -7.07
N SER A 344 -9.69 -20.51 -7.18
CA SER A 344 -10.35 -20.33 -8.48
C SER A 344 -9.67 -19.29 -9.38
N GLN A 345 -8.88 -18.37 -8.80
CA GLN A 345 -8.16 -17.30 -9.50
C GLN A 345 -6.78 -17.74 -10.01
N GLY A 346 -6.22 -18.82 -9.47
CA GLY A 346 -4.84 -19.25 -9.75
C GLY A 346 -4.21 -19.96 -8.55
N ALA A 347 -3.21 -20.80 -8.80
CA ALA A 347 -2.50 -21.57 -7.78
C ALA A 347 -1.40 -20.76 -7.08
N THR A 348 -0.90 -19.69 -7.72
CA THR A 348 0.16 -18.83 -7.19
C THR A 348 -0.20 -17.35 -7.26
N HIS A 349 0.51 -16.49 -6.52
CA HIS A 349 0.39 -15.03 -6.66
C HIS A 349 0.54 -14.59 -8.12
N LEU A 350 1.59 -15.04 -8.80
CA LEU A 350 1.85 -14.70 -10.19
C LEU A 350 0.71 -15.17 -11.13
N GLU A 351 0.22 -16.41 -10.99
CA GLU A 351 -0.89 -16.90 -11.81
C GLU A 351 -2.15 -16.04 -11.61
N ARG A 352 -2.44 -15.61 -10.38
CA ARG A 352 -3.58 -14.74 -10.07
C ARG A 352 -3.43 -13.37 -10.72
N GLY A 353 -2.22 -12.79 -10.64
CA GLY A 353 -1.91 -11.51 -11.29
C GLY A 353 -2.08 -11.56 -12.80
N GLN A 354 -1.51 -12.58 -13.45
CA GLN A 354 -1.65 -12.82 -14.90
C GLN A 354 -3.10 -13.08 -15.31
N GLY A 355 -3.85 -13.81 -14.48
CA GLY A 355 -5.28 -14.05 -14.68
C GLY A 355 -6.10 -12.76 -14.59
N PHE A 356 -5.80 -11.89 -13.62
CA PHE A 356 -6.50 -10.62 -13.43
C PHE A 356 -6.17 -9.62 -14.57
N ASP A 357 -4.92 -9.59 -15.04
CA ASP A 357 -4.50 -8.87 -16.25
C ASP A 357 -5.28 -9.36 -17.48
N SER A 358 -5.28 -10.68 -17.72
CA SER A 358 -6.00 -11.30 -18.83
C SER A 358 -7.50 -11.03 -18.79
N MET A 359 -8.12 -11.08 -17.59
CA MET A 359 -9.51 -10.71 -17.41
C MET A 359 -9.75 -9.26 -17.84
N LEU A 360 -8.95 -8.29 -17.35
CA LEU A 360 -9.10 -6.87 -17.73
C LEU A 360 -8.93 -6.63 -19.23
N GLN A 361 -8.00 -7.33 -19.88
CA GLN A 361 -7.81 -7.27 -21.34
C GLN A 361 -9.03 -7.83 -22.09
N GLY A 362 -9.66 -8.88 -21.57
CA GLY A 362 -10.82 -9.54 -22.18
C GLY A 362 -12.18 -8.88 -21.90
N MET A 363 -12.26 -7.93 -20.96
CA MET A 363 -13.50 -7.20 -20.69
C MET A 363 -13.86 -6.27 -21.86
N ASP A 364 -15.15 -5.93 -21.99
CA ASP A 364 -15.60 -4.92 -22.97
C ASP A 364 -14.85 -3.59 -22.75
N GLY A 365 -14.38 -2.99 -23.85
CA GLY A 365 -13.47 -1.83 -23.85
C GLY A 365 -12.01 -2.11 -23.46
N GLY A 366 -11.63 -3.36 -23.16
CA GLY A 366 -10.27 -3.80 -22.85
C GLY A 366 -9.66 -3.16 -21.60
N MET A 367 -8.35 -3.35 -21.39
CA MET A 367 -7.66 -2.74 -20.26
C MET A 367 -7.69 -1.20 -20.35
N PRO A 368 -8.17 -0.48 -19.32
CA PRO A 368 -8.17 0.98 -19.33
C PRO A 368 -6.75 1.54 -19.44
N GLY A 369 -6.56 2.63 -20.20
CA GLY A 369 -5.22 3.24 -20.38
C GLY A 369 -4.57 3.75 -19.08
N ARG A 370 -5.36 3.95 -18.02
CA ARG A 370 -4.92 4.35 -16.68
C ARG A 370 -4.49 3.17 -15.80
N THR A 371 -4.73 1.94 -16.24
CA THR A 371 -4.28 0.70 -15.60
C THR A 371 -3.04 0.17 -16.33
N LYS A 372 -2.03 -0.26 -15.57
CA LYS A 372 -0.83 -0.93 -16.09
C LYS A 372 -0.47 -2.13 -15.22
N PHE A 373 0.09 -3.15 -15.87
CA PHE A 373 0.73 -4.29 -15.22
C PHE A 373 2.22 -4.24 -15.53
N ASP A 374 3.01 -4.28 -14.47
CA ASP A 374 4.47 -4.33 -14.50
C ASP A 374 4.90 -5.71 -13.98
N TYR A 375 5.66 -6.45 -14.79
CA TYR A 375 6.19 -7.77 -14.44
C TYR A 375 7.67 -7.65 -14.09
N LEU A 376 8.01 -8.02 -12.87
CA LEU A 376 9.32 -7.77 -12.27
C LEU A 376 10.19 -9.04 -12.36
N PRO A 377 11.25 -9.05 -13.20
CA PRO A 377 12.15 -10.21 -13.29
C PRO A 377 12.89 -10.41 -11.97
N ASP A 378 13.15 -11.68 -11.63
CA ASP A 378 13.95 -12.10 -10.48
C ASP A 378 13.44 -11.63 -9.10
N VAL A 379 12.23 -11.07 -9.04
CA VAL A 379 11.57 -10.66 -7.80
C VAL A 379 10.49 -11.67 -7.40
N SER A 380 10.52 -12.08 -6.12
CA SER A 380 9.56 -12.99 -5.50
C SER A 380 8.62 -12.22 -4.54
N HIS A 381 8.07 -12.90 -3.52
CA HIS A 381 7.10 -12.35 -2.57
C HIS A 381 7.76 -11.48 -1.47
N GLN A 382 8.39 -10.37 -1.83
CA GLN A 382 9.16 -9.54 -0.92
C GLN A 382 8.83 -8.05 -1.10
N ASP A 383 8.51 -7.33 -0.02
CA ASP A 383 8.05 -5.94 -0.08
C ASP A 383 9.08 -4.99 -0.72
N TYR A 384 10.31 -4.98 -0.19
CA TYR A 384 11.33 -4.04 -0.63
C TYR A 384 11.76 -4.24 -2.10
N PRO A 385 12.13 -5.46 -2.55
CA PRO A 385 12.44 -5.71 -3.96
C PRO A 385 11.30 -5.32 -4.92
N MET A 386 10.03 -5.62 -4.57
CA MET A 386 8.88 -5.26 -5.41
C MET A 386 8.71 -3.74 -5.56
N MET A 387 8.85 -3.01 -4.46
CA MET A 387 8.68 -1.55 -4.43
C MET A 387 9.90 -0.81 -5.02
N ALA A 388 11.10 -1.35 -4.87
CA ALA A 388 12.35 -0.75 -5.32
C ALA A 388 12.82 -1.20 -6.71
N ALA A 389 12.09 -2.13 -7.33
CA ALA A 389 12.27 -2.42 -8.75
C ALA A 389 12.10 -1.13 -9.55
N VAL A 390 13.07 -0.86 -10.43
CA VAL A 390 13.14 0.30 -11.31
C VAL A 390 11.75 0.64 -11.85
N ILE A 391 11.11 -0.28 -12.58
CA ILE A 391 9.79 -0.04 -13.21
C ILE A 391 8.67 0.37 -12.23
N SER A 392 8.70 -0.08 -10.97
CA SER A 392 7.75 0.31 -9.93
C SER A 392 7.94 1.77 -9.46
N GLN A 393 9.15 2.32 -9.56
CA GLN A 393 9.48 3.66 -9.08
C GLN A 393 9.18 4.78 -10.10
N TYR A 394 9.18 4.48 -11.41
CA TYR A 394 9.01 5.51 -12.45
C TYR A 394 7.57 5.81 -12.88
N ARG A 395 6.57 4.95 -12.57
CA ARG A 395 5.29 4.89 -13.32
C ARG A 395 4.02 5.32 -12.60
#